data_AF-A0A2E8T738-F1
#
_entry.id   AF-A0A2E8T738-F1
#
_cell.length_a   1.000
_cell.length_b   1.000
_cell.length_c   1.000
_cell.angle_alpha   90.00
_cell.angle_beta   90.00
_cell.angle_gamma   90.00
#
_symmetry.space_group_name_H-M   'P 1'
#
loop_
_entity.id
_entity.type
_entity.pdbx_description
1 polymer ?
#
loop_
_entity_poly.entity_id
_entity_poly.type
_entity_poly.pdbx_seq_one_letter_code
_entity_poly.pdbx_strand_id
1 'polypeptide(L)'
;MDPITFSIIRHRLFRIVDEAVITLKHVSGSAITNEGHDLMVSLYRADGSLLMGGVGFLHHLTSAAEACKSIIRNFSGNINEGDIFLLNCPYTAALHTSDIYLIAPIHHNGVLVAWSACFVHVYDIGAMNPGGFSPDSNDIFTEGFSSPGLKLVDKGEIRKDIMNTILNMVRSPEMVALDMSSMIACNNVAKDRMQSLIDKYTPKVVDKACSLLISQSEKLFKERLAELPDGCWHSRQYFDVKGQTFKVLLKMSKEGEKIVFDFSGSSAQSQYGINCSRWASWGGLFAPLFPLLCYDITWNEGVIRPVKMIAPEGSVVNATRPAPVSIATVGAIQAVNNAACVCISKMLSASDKYSKEATAVWHGSHFAIFMFGKNQRGTQSIGILTETFGGAAGARAIGDGVDVGGEVPNPISRMANVETMEATFPIRYLFRRRLKDSGGPGLHRGGTGAEFAITPHDAPDGGINYVISGKGTEYPMSDGLGGGYPGAPSNYLWVKTNEALESGVPLVAYPNSIEQIPGKKEKISWGVFPLVGLDSLYVGWNGGGGYGDPLSRDCDSVARDVKNGVVSNVIAEKVYGVVVDNGKVIHKETNFLRKKLKRERLEMGKINDI
;
A
#
# COMPACT_ATOMS: atom_id res chain seq x y z
N MET A 1 21.77 -28.48 14.29
CA MET A 1 20.61 -29.12 13.62
C MET A 1 21.10 -29.44 12.24
N ASP A 2 20.81 -30.63 11.71
CA ASP A 2 21.23 -30.96 10.35
C ASP A 2 20.51 -30.05 9.33
N PRO A 3 21.12 -29.74 8.18
CA PRO A 3 20.54 -28.82 7.20
C PRO A 3 19.22 -29.31 6.59
N ILE A 4 18.98 -30.62 6.52
CA ILE A 4 17.79 -31.21 5.90
C ILE A 4 16.58 -30.94 6.80
N THR A 5 16.66 -31.27 8.09
CA THR A 5 15.60 -31.01 9.07
C THR A 5 15.30 -29.52 9.17
N PHE A 6 16.33 -28.67 9.21
CA PHE A 6 16.16 -27.22 9.22
C PHE A 6 15.37 -26.71 8.01
N SER A 7 15.77 -27.13 6.81
CA SER A 7 15.09 -26.75 5.57
C SER A 7 13.63 -27.22 5.53
N ILE A 8 13.35 -28.46 5.97
CA ILE A 8 11.98 -28.99 6.04
C ILE A 8 11.12 -28.13 6.98
N ILE A 9 11.60 -27.83 8.19
CA ILE A 9 10.85 -27.03 9.17
C ILE A 9 10.62 -25.61 8.61
N ARG A 10 11.64 -24.97 8.04
CA ARG A 10 11.51 -23.64 7.42
C ARG A 10 10.41 -23.61 6.34
N HIS A 11 10.39 -24.58 5.43
CA HIS A 11 9.36 -24.67 4.41
C HIS A 11 7.97 -24.99 4.99
N ARG A 12 7.89 -25.77 6.07
CA ARG A 12 6.62 -26.03 6.78
C ARG A 12 6.07 -24.77 7.44
N LEU A 13 6.92 -23.96 8.08
CA LEU A 13 6.51 -22.66 8.64
C LEU A 13 5.90 -21.75 7.58
N PHE A 14 6.49 -21.69 6.39
CA PHE A 14 5.93 -20.91 5.28
C PHE A 14 4.57 -21.46 4.84
N ARG A 15 4.43 -22.78 4.75
CA ARG A 15 3.16 -23.42 4.39
C ARG A 15 2.04 -23.22 5.42
N ILE A 16 2.38 -23.12 6.70
CA ILE A 16 1.41 -22.77 7.75
C ILE A 16 0.79 -21.40 7.45
N VAL A 17 1.61 -20.42 7.11
CA VAL A 17 1.15 -19.07 6.78
C VAL A 17 0.32 -19.07 5.49
N ASP A 18 0.79 -19.74 4.45
CA ASP A 18 0.12 -19.85 3.15
C ASP A 18 -1.30 -20.45 3.27
N GLU A 19 -1.44 -21.55 4.03
CA GLU A 19 -2.74 -22.20 4.25
C GLU A 19 -3.71 -21.35 5.08
N ALA A 20 -3.18 -20.61 6.07
CA ALA A 20 -3.97 -19.67 6.85
C ALA A 20 -4.49 -18.50 5.99
N VAL A 21 -3.66 -17.96 5.09
CA VAL A 21 -4.06 -16.93 4.11
C VAL A 21 -5.17 -17.45 3.18
N ILE A 22 -5.04 -18.68 2.66
CA ILE A 22 -6.07 -19.29 1.81
C ILE A 22 -7.41 -19.39 2.55
N THR A 23 -7.38 -19.79 3.82
CA THR A 23 -8.58 -19.88 4.65
C THR A 23 -9.23 -18.51 4.84
N LEU A 24 -8.43 -17.49 5.17
CA LEU A 24 -8.91 -16.12 5.37
C LEU A 24 -9.64 -15.60 4.12
N LYS A 25 -9.05 -15.78 2.93
CA LYS A 25 -9.61 -15.35 1.64
C LYS A 25 -10.89 -16.09 1.23
N HIS A 26 -11.09 -17.32 1.67
CA HIS A 26 -12.31 -18.05 1.32
C HIS A 26 -13.47 -17.77 2.29
N VAL A 27 -13.17 -17.28 3.49
CA VAL A 27 -14.19 -17.02 4.52
C VAL A 27 -14.62 -15.55 4.56
N SER A 28 -13.74 -14.59 4.26
CA SER A 28 -14.15 -13.18 4.23
C SER A 28 -15.23 -12.95 3.17
N GLY A 29 -16.13 -12.01 3.43
CA GLY A 29 -17.16 -11.57 2.48
C GLY A 29 -16.77 -10.30 1.73
N SER A 30 -15.68 -9.64 2.11
CA SER A 30 -15.30 -8.32 1.60
C SER A 30 -14.41 -8.43 0.36
N ALA A 31 -14.73 -7.67 -0.69
CA ALA A 31 -13.88 -7.55 -1.88
C ALA A 31 -12.48 -6.99 -1.54
N ILE A 32 -12.37 -6.23 -0.44
CA ILE A 32 -11.09 -5.70 0.08
C ILE A 32 -10.12 -6.85 0.37
N THR A 33 -10.62 -7.90 1.01
CA THR A 33 -9.84 -9.05 1.45
C THR A 33 -9.72 -10.11 0.36
N ASN A 34 -10.83 -10.47 -0.29
CA ASN A 34 -10.86 -11.60 -1.21
C ASN A 34 -10.28 -11.28 -2.60
N GLU A 35 -10.49 -10.06 -3.08
CA GLU A 35 -10.00 -9.64 -4.39
C GLU A 35 -8.78 -8.70 -4.23
N GLY A 36 -8.91 -7.66 -3.41
CA GLY A 36 -7.85 -6.67 -3.16
C GLY A 36 -6.61 -7.21 -2.45
N HIS A 37 -6.77 -8.31 -1.70
CA HIS A 37 -5.73 -8.91 -0.86
C HIS A 37 -5.13 -7.93 0.17
N ASP A 38 -5.94 -7.03 0.71
CA ASP A 38 -5.56 -6.20 1.85
C ASP A 38 -5.71 -6.98 3.17
N LEU A 39 -4.74 -7.85 3.38
CA LEU A 39 -4.64 -8.78 4.49
C LEU A 39 -3.16 -9.12 4.74
N MET A 40 -2.87 -9.66 5.92
CA MET A 40 -1.60 -10.33 6.20
C MET A 40 -1.82 -11.39 7.25
N VAL A 41 -1.02 -12.45 7.18
CA VAL A 41 -0.91 -13.48 8.22
C VAL A 41 0.57 -13.69 8.51
N SER A 42 0.95 -13.85 9.77
CA SER A 42 2.35 -14.07 10.15
C SER A 42 2.46 -14.86 11.44
N LEU A 43 3.60 -15.53 11.61
CA LEU A 43 3.93 -16.26 12.83
C LEU A 43 4.95 -15.48 13.65
N TYR A 44 4.82 -15.60 14.97
CA TYR A 44 5.68 -14.96 15.96
C TYR A 44 6.15 -15.99 16.98
N ARG A 45 7.33 -15.74 17.55
CA ARG A 45 7.86 -16.51 18.68
C ARG A 45 7.04 -16.26 19.95
N ALA A 46 7.19 -17.11 20.96
CA ALA A 46 6.50 -16.95 22.25
C ALA A 46 6.70 -15.57 22.92
N ASP A 47 7.83 -14.91 22.68
CA ASP A 47 8.17 -13.56 23.15
C ASP A 47 7.61 -12.42 22.26
N GLY A 48 6.88 -12.75 21.19
CA GLY A 48 6.29 -11.81 20.24
C GLY A 48 7.23 -11.33 19.13
N SER A 49 8.48 -11.81 19.05
CA SER A 49 9.37 -11.50 17.93
C SER A 49 8.88 -12.13 16.62
N LEU A 50 9.03 -11.42 15.49
CA LEU A 50 8.59 -11.91 14.18
C LEU A 50 9.38 -13.17 13.80
N LEU A 51 8.67 -14.28 13.55
CA LEU A 51 9.26 -15.58 13.20
C LEU A 51 9.24 -15.82 11.69
N MET A 52 8.07 -15.65 11.08
CA MET A 52 7.86 -15.86 9.64
C MET A 52 6.83 -14.85 9.17
N GLY A 53 7.27 -13.87 8.39
CA GLY A 53 6.38 -12.96 7.67
C GLY A 53 5.64 -13.69 6.56
N GLY A 54 4.36 -13.35 6.38
CA GLY A 54 3.55 -13.81 5.26
C GLY A 54 3.64 -12.91 4.04
N VAL A 55 2.81 -13.23 3.05
CA VAL A 55 2.62 -12.44 1.83
C VAL A 55 1.26 -11.76 1.91
N GLY A 56 1.24 -10.46 1.65
CA GLY A 56 0.10 -9.57 1.84
C GLY A 56 0.58 -8.12 1.91
N PHE A 57 -0.17 -7.24 2.57
CA PHE A 57 0.23 -5.85 2.77
C PHE A 57 1.39 -5.73 3.79
N LEU A 58 2.59 -5.44 3.29
CA LEU A 58 3.86 -5.56 4.04
C LEU A 58 4.01 -4.55 5.19
N HIS A 59 3.25 -3.46 5.17
CA HIS A 59 3.26 -2.46 6.26
C HIS A 59 2.94 -3.06 7.64
N HIS A 60 2.24 -4.20 7.70
CA HIS A 60 1.74 -4.75 8.96
C HIS A 60 2.70 -5.71 9.66
N LEU A 61 3.71 -6.26 8.97
CA LEU A 61 4.55 -7.34 9.53
C LEU A 61 5.17 -6.96 10.88
N THR A 62 5.79 -5.78 10.91
CA THR A 62 6.47 -5.27 12.10
C THR A 62 5.50 -4.72 13.14
N SER A 63 4.41 -4.11 12.68
CA SER A 63 3.33 -3.59 13.53
C SER A 63 2.64 -4.71 14.30
N ALA A 64 2.34 -5.84 13.66
CA ALA A 64 1.76 -7.00 14.29
C ALA A 64 2.74 -7.69 15.28
N ALA A 65 4.06 -7.59 15.06
CA ALA A 65 5.04 -8.01 16.08
C ALA A 65 4.93 -7.19 17.37
N GLU A 66 4.79 -5.87 17.25
CA GLU A 66 4.55 -5.02 18.42
C GLU A 66 3.18 -5.28 19.03
N ALA A 67 2.16 -5.55 18.21
CA ALA A 67 0.83 -5.91 18.71
C ALA A 67 0.89 -7.18 19.59
N CYS A 68 1.60 -8.23 19.15
CA CYS A 68 1.88 -9.43 19.96
C CYS A 68 2.59 -9.08 21.27
N LYS A 69 3.67 -8.28 21.21
CA LYS A 69 4.41 -7.84 22.40
C LYS A 69 3.52 -7.03 23.36
N SER A 70 2.61 -6.21 22.83
CA SER A 70 1.65 -5.45 23.63
C SER A 70 0.62 -6.34 24.33
N ILE A 71 0.08 -7.36 23.63
CA ILE A 71 -0.81 -8.34 24.24
C ILE A 71 -0.10 -9.12 25.35
N ILE A 72 1.14 -9.56 25.13
CA ILE A 72 1.96 -10.24 26.14
C ILE A 72 2.10 -9.39 27.41
N ARG A 73 2.39 -8.10 27.25
CA ARG A 73 2.52 -7.17 28.39
C ARG A 73 1.20 -6.95 29.12
N ASN A 74 0.12 -6.69 28.36
CA ASN A 74 -1.18 -6.28 28.93
C ASN A 74 -1.97 -7.44 29.53
N PHE A 75 -1.78 -8.67 29.04
CA PHE A 75 -2.49 -9.87 29.48
C PHE A 75 -1.57 -10.87 30.19
N SER A 76 -0.41 -10.41 30.69
CA SER A 76 0.52 -11.26 31.44
C SER A 76 -0.20 -12.03 32.56
N GLY A 77 0.01 -13.36 32.59
CA GLY A 77 -0.69 -14.26 33.53
C GLY A 77 -2.14 -14.60 33.16
N ASN A 78 -2.69 -14.06 32.07
CA ASN A 78 -4.05 -14.31 31.59
C ASN A 78 -4.11 -14.60 30.07
N ILE A 79 -3.11 -15.35 29.59
CA ILE A 79 -3.01 -15.85 28.22
C ILE A 79 -3.16 -17.37 28.29
N ASN A 80 -4.25 -17.88 27.74
CA ASN A 80 -4.61 -19.29 27.79
C ASN A 80 -4.66 -19.90 26.38
N GLU A 81 -4.60 -21.22 26.31
CA GLU A 81 -4.88 -21.95 25.09
C GLU A 81 -6.32 -21.69 24.62
N GLY A 82 -6.48 -21.40 23.32
CA GLY A 82 -7.77 -21.08 22.71
C GLY A 82 -8.20 -19.61 22.85
N ASP A 83 -7.42 -18.76 23.52
CA ASP A 83 -7.69 -17.32 23.54
C ASP A 83 -7.46 -16.72 22.13
N ILE A 84 -8.18 -15.65 21.79
CA ILE A 84 -7.87 -14.78 20.63
C ILE A 84 -8.08 -13.33 21.04
N PHE A 85 -7.07 -12.50 20.81
CA PHE A 85 -7.07 -11.09 21.17
C PHE A 85 -7.31 -10.20 19.95
N LEU A 86 -8.08 -9.13 20.14
CA LEU A 86 -8.35 -8.08 19.16
C LEU A 86 -7.58 -6.81 19.51
N LEU A 87 -6.84 -6.25 18.55
CA LEU A 87 -6.12 -4.98 18.68
C LEU A 87 -6.22 -4.17 17.40
N ASN A 88 -6.58 -2.89 17.49
CA ASN A 88 -6.62 -1.97 16.36
C ASN A 88 -6.23 -0.53 16.73
N CYS A 89 -5.64 -0.32 17.92
CA CYS A 89 -5.18 0.99 18.34
C CYS A 89 -3.90 1.41 17.60
N PRO A 90 -3.91 2.51 16.82
CA PRO A 90 -2.75 2.92 16.04
C PRO A 90 -1.58 3.40 16.89
N TYR A 91 -1.89 4.00 18.04
CA TYR A 91 -0.90 4.44 19.03
C TYR A 91 -0.28 3.28 19.81
N THR A 92 -0.87 2.09 19.74
CA THR A 92 -0.31 0.87 20.31
C THR A 92 0.51 0.13 19.27
N ALA A 93 -0.08 -0.20 18.12
CA ALA A 93 0.58 -0.97 17.07
C ALA A 93 -0.11 -0.96 15.70
N ALA A 94 -1.42 -0.73 15.61
CA ALA A 94 -2.12 -0.73 14.31
C ALA A 94 -1.68 0.42 13.40
N LEU A 95 -2.00 0.34 12.11
CA LEU A 95 -1.68 1.41 11.17
C LEU A 95 -2.73 2.53 11.23
N HIS A 96 -4.00 2.13 11.25
CA HIS A 96 -5.16 2.96 11.57
C HIS A 96 -6.26 2.09 12.21
N THR A 97 -7.40 2.67 12.56
CA THR A 97 -8.48 1.99 13.30
C THR A 97 -9.17 0.88 12.50
N SER A 98 -9.30 1.00 11.19
CA SER A 98 -9.96 -0.02 10.36
C SER A 98 -9.17 -1.32 10.22
N ASP A 99 -7.87 -1.30 10.51
CA ASP A 99 -7.04 -2.50 10.44
C ASP A 99 -7.12 -3.24 11.77
N ILE A 100 -7.94 -4.30 11.82
CA ILE A 100 -8.10 -5.10 13.02
C ILE A 100 -7.12 -6.26 13.00
N TYR A 101 -6.30 -6.35 14.05
CA TYR A 101 -5.46 -7.52 14.33
C TYR A 101 -6.20 -8.52 15.21
N LEU A 102 -6.29 -9.77 14.75
CA LEU A 102 -6.59 -10.90 15.62
C LEU A 102 -5.33 -11.71 15.88
N ILE A 103 -4.99 -11.85 17.16
CA ILE A 103 -3.74 -12.41 17.66
C ILE A 103 -4.05 -13.62 18.53
N ALA A 104 -3.58 -14.80 18.13
CA ALA A 104 -3.85 -16.06 18.80
C ALA A 104 -2.55 -16.68 19.37
N PRO A 105 -2.48 -16.97 20.68
CA PRO A 105 -1.40 -17.74 21.25
C PRO A 105 -1.50 -19.21 20.80
N ILE A 106 -0.37 -19.78 20.45
CA ILE A 106 -0.25 -21.20 20.11
C ILE A 106 0.42 -21.89 21.29
N HIS A 107 -0.34 -22.75 21.96
CA HIS A 107 0.15 -23.59 23.06
C HIS A 107 0.43 -25.01 22.59
N HIS A 108 1.36 -25.68 23.26
CA HIS A 108 1.60 -27.12 23.14
C HIS A 108 1.78 -27.69 24.54
N ASN A 109 0.94 -28.66 24.92
CA ASN A 109 0.93 -29.26 26.27
C ASN A 109 0.91 -28.21 27.39
N GLY A 110 0.06 -27.18 27.26
CA GLY A 110 -0.09 -26.10 28.24
C GLY A 110 1.03 -25.04 28.25
N VAL A 111 2.02 -25.14 27.36
CA VAL A 111 3.12 -24.16 27.25
C VAL A 111 2.93 -23.30 26.01
N LEU A 112 3.00 -21.98 26.17
CA LEU A 112 3.01 -21.03 25.04
C LEU A 112 4.30 -21.20 24.23
N VAL A 113 4.17 -21.55 22.94
CA VAL A 113 5.32 -21.84 22.05
C VAL A 113 5.45 -20.84 20.91
N ALA A 114 4.36 -20.23 20.46
CA ALA A 114 4.34 -19.28 19.36
C ALA A 114 3.06 -18.43 19.39
N TRP A 115 2.94 -17.50 18.46
CA TRP A 115 1.69 -16.80 18.16
C TRP A 115 1.43 -16.80 16.66
N SER A 116 0.16 -16.73 16.30
CA SER A 116 -0.30 -16.35 14.97
C SER A 116 -0.96 -14.98 15.08
N ALA A 117 -0.68 -14.07 14.14
CA ALA A 117 -1.47 -12.87 13.98
C ALA A 117 -1.90 -12.72 12.53
N CYS A 118 -3.14 -12.29 12.35
CA CYS A 118 -3.65 -11.87 11.06
C CYS A 118 -4.29 -10.49 11.18
N PHE A 119 -4.40 -9.80 10.05
CA PHE A 119 -5.17 -8.57 9.94
C PHE A 119 -6.06 -8.59 8.72
N VAL A 120 -7.14 -7.84 8.84
CA VAL A 120 -8.03 -7.44 7.75
C VAL A 120 -8.37 -5.96 7.93
N HIS A 121 -8.38 -5.21 6.82
CA HIS A 121 -9.07 -3.93 6.77
C HIS A 121 -10.58 -4.20 6.77
N VAL A 122 -11.24 -3.95 7.91
CA VAL A 122 -12.64 -4.35 8.09
C VAL A 122 -13.59 -3.47 7.32
N TYR A 123 -14.74 -4.04 6.98
CA TYR A 123 -15.76 -3.38 6.16
C TYR A 123 -16.25 -2.03 6.72
N ASP A 124 -16.39 -1.90 8.03
CA ASP A 124 -16.70 -0.64 8.72
C ASP A 124 -16.20 -0.70 10.18
N ILE A 125 -15.82 0.46 10.73
CA ILE A 125 -15.30 0.59 12.11
C ILE A 125 -16.10 1.59 12.97
N GLY A 126 -17.26 2.04 12.48
CA GLY A 126 -18.07 3.02 13.20
C GLY A 126 -17.47 4.43 13.24
N ALA A 127 -16.52 4.73 12.36
CA ALA A 127 -15.95 6.07 12.22
C ALA A 127 -17.00 7.08 11.75
N MET A 128 -16.71 8.38 11.84
CA MET A 128 -17.61 9.45 11.37
C MET A 128 -18.03 9.25 9.90
N ASN A 129 -17.10 8.78 9.06
CA ASN A 129 -17.37 8.45 7.67
C ASN A 129 -17.41 6.92 7.44
N PRO A 130 -18.33 6.40 6.60
CA PRO A 130 -18.41 4.97 6.27
C PRO A 130 -17.11 4.43 5.66
N GLY A 131 -16.75 3.19 6.04
CA GLY A 131 -15.51 2.55 5.57
C GLY A 131 -14.26 2.96 6.35
N GLY A 132 -14.39 3.82 7.37
CA GLY A 132 -13.32 4.13 8.34
C GLY A 132 -12.33 5.21 7.90
N PHE A 133 -12.24 5.51 6.61
CA PHE A 133 -11.46 6.64 6.10
C PHE A 133 -12.21 7.95 6.36
N SER A 134 -11.67 8.80 7.24
CA SER A 134 -12.38 9.98 7.73
C SER A 134 -11.66 11.28 7.33
N PRO A 135 -11.87 11.82 6.10
CA PRO A 135 -11.18 13.03 5.64
C PRO A 135 -11.44 14.26 6.53
N ASP A 136 -12.57 14.31 7.22
CA ASP A 136 -12.95 15.44 8.07
C ASP A 136 -12.75 15.18 9.57
N SER A 137 -12.12 14.06 9.96
CA SER A 137 -11.78 13.81 11.35
C SER A 137 -10.68 14.77 11.83
N ASN A 138 -10.90 15.39 12.99
CA ASN A 138 -9.90 16.26 13.65
C ASN A 138 -9.12 15.53 14.74
N ASP A 139 -9.57 14.34 15.14
CA ASP A 139 -8.95 13.53 16.17
C ASP A 139 -9.30 12.05 15.99
N ILE A 140 -8.51 11.18 16.64
CA ILE A 140 -8.71 9.72 16.67
C ILE A 140 -10.09 9.30 17.20
N PHE A 141 -10.78 10.12 18.00
CA PHE A 141 -12.05 9.72 18.63
C PHE A 141 -13.21 9.73 17.61
N THR A 142 -13.06 10.48 16.52
CA THR A 142 -14.00 10.48 15.38
C THR A 142 -13.67 9.42 14.33
N GLU A 143 -12.61 8.64 14.50
CA GLU A 143 -12.12 7.64 13.54
C GLU A 143 -12.59 6.21 13.86
N GLY A 144 -13.61 6.08 14.71
CA GLY A 144 -14.26 4.82 15.03
C GLY A 144 -13.64 4.10 16.21
N PHE A 145 -14.10 2.86 16.43
CA PHE A 145 -13.70 2.09 17.58
C PHE A 145 -12.19 1.78 17.57
N SER A 146 -11.53 1.92 18.72
CA SER A 146 -10.10 1.70 18.87
C SER A 146 -9.78 1.00 20.19
N SER A 147 -9.04 -0.10 20.10
CA SER A 147 -8.70 -0.98 21.23
C SER A 147 -7.20 -1.25 21.30
N PRO A 148 -6.55 -1.03 22.47
CA PRO A 148 -5.16 -1.42 22.71
C PRO A 148 -5.00 -2.93 23.00
N GLY A 149 -6.10 -3.69 22.98
CA GLY A 149 -6.13 -5.12 23.27
C GLY A 149 -7.40 -5.53 24.02
N LEU A 150 -8.18 -6.44 23.45
CA LEU A 150 -9.35 -7.08 24.09
C LEU A 150 -9.30 -8.60 23.85
N LYS A 151 -9.79 -9.39 24.81
CA LYS A 151 -9.96 -10.84 24.60
C LYS A 151 -11.32 -11.09 23.91
N LEU A 152 -11.28 -11.43 22.62
CA LEU A 152 -12.47 -11.69 21.79
C LEU A 152 -12.93 -13.15 21.87
N VAL A 153 -11.99 -14.08 21.99
CA VAL A 153 -12.25 -15.50 22.25
C VAL A 153 -11.55 -15.86 23.55
N ASP A 154 -12.27 -16.50 24.47
CA ASP A 154 -11.78 -16.91 25.78
C ASP A 154 -11.83 -18.44 25.84
N LYS A 155 -10.66 -19.08 25.81
CA LYS A 155 -10.51 -20.55 25.83
C LYS A 155 -11.37 -21.28 24.79
N GLY A 156 -11.42 -20.76 23.57
CA GLY A 156 -12.17 -21.32 22.45
C GLY A 156 -13.63 -20.84 22.33
N GLU A 157 -14.15 -20.13 23.33
CA GLU A 157 -15.51 -19.60 23.33
C GLU A 157 -15.53 -18.11 22.95
N ILE A 158 -16.34 -17.75 21.94
CA ILE A 158 -16.48 -16.34 21.53
C ILE A 158 -17.16 -15.56 22.66
N ARG A 159 -16.52 -14.46 23.07
CA ARG A 159 -17.08 -13.49 24.02
C ARG A 159 -18.20 -12.69 23.35
N LYS A 160 -19.43 -13.22 23.44
CA LYS A 160 -20.62 -12.64 22.80
C LYS A 160 -20.90 -11.21 23.24
N ASP A 161 -20.61 -10.87 24.49
CA ASP A 161 -20.69 -9.51 25.01
C ASP A 161 -19.79 -8.54 24.22
N ILE A 162 -18.55 -8.94 23.96
CA ILE A 162 -17.58 -8.15 23.19
C ILE A 162 -17.97 -8.11 21.72
N MET A 163 -18.25 -9.26 21.10
CA MET A 163 -18.63 -9.34 19.69
C MET A 163 -19.88 -8.50 19.41
N ASN A 164 -20.96 -8.68 20.18
CA ASN A 164 -22.19 -7.92 19.99
C ASN A 164 -21.99 -6.42 20.20
N THR A 165 -21.12 -6.03 21.13
CA THR A 165 -20.78 -4.61 21.33
C THR A 165 -20.09 -4.02 20.10
N ILE A 166 -19.09 -4.71 19.54
CA ILE A 166 -18.40 -4.28 18.31
C ILE A 166 -19.38 -4.18 17.15
N LEU A 167 -20.20 -5.21 16.95
CA LEU A 167 -21.18 -5.25 15.86
C LEU A 167 -22.26 -4.16 16.00
N ASN A 168 -22.60 -3.75 17.22
CA ASN A 168 -23.53 -2.64 17.46
C ASN A 168 -22.93 -1.26 17.12
N MET A 169 -21.60 -1.14 17.03
CA MET A 169 -20.91 0.12 16.75
C MET A 169 -20.62 0.34 15.25
N VAL A 170 -21.01 -0.58 14.37
CA VAL A 170 -20.71 -0.53 12.94
C VAL A 170 -21.97 -0.51 12.09
N ARG A 171 -21.84 -0.03 10.84
CA ARG A 171 -22.96 0.14 9.90
C ARG A 171 -23.42 -1.16 9.22
N SER A 172 -22.55 -2.16 9.14
CA SER A 172 -22.81 -3.43 8.47
C SER A 172 -22.31 -4.58 9.33
N PRO A 173 -23.04 -4.91 10.42
CA PRO A 173 -22.61 -5.91 11.38
C PRO A 173 -22.43 -7.30 10.75
N GLU A 174 -23.22 -7.65 9.73
CA GLU A 174 -23.12 -8.94 9.05
C GLU A 174 -21.77 -9.08 8.33
N MET A 175 -21.35 -8.03 7.62
CA MET A 175 -20.07 -8.00 6.89
C MET A 175 -18.88 -7.98 7.86
N VAL A 176 -18.95 -7.15 8.90
CA VAL A 176 -17.89 -7.11 9.94
C VAL A 176 -17.81 -8.44 10.69
N ALA A 177 -18.93 -9.11 10.96
CA ALA A 177 -18.93 -10.44 11.57
C ALA A 177 -18.27 -11.50 10.67
N LEU A 178 -18.45 -11.41 9.34
CA LEU A 178 -17.75 -12.28 8.38
C LEU A 178 -16.23 -12.01 8.39
N ASP A 179 -15.81 -10.75 8.41
CA ASP A 179 -14.38 -10.39 8.53
C ASP A 179 -13.79 -10.95 9.84
N MET A 180 -14.45 -10.76 10.98
CA MET A 180 -14.02 -11.33 12.26
C MET A 180 -13.94 -12.87 12.22
N SER A 181 -14.96 -13.52 11.65
CA SER A 181 -15.03 -14.98 11.54
C SER A 181 -13.91 -15.52 10.66
N SER A 182 -13.58 -14.83 9.56
CA SER A 182 -12.47 -15.18 8.67
C SER A 182 -11.11 -15.15 9.38
N MET A 183 -10.90 -14.13 10.22
CA MET A 183 -9.67 -13.97 10.98
C MET A 183 -9.55 -15.01 12.11
N ILE A 184 -10.67 -15.37 12.76
CA ILE A 184 -10.72 -16.47 13.73
C ILE A 184 -10.39 -17.81 13.06
N ALA A 185 -11.00 -18.10 11.91
CA ALA A 185 -10.74 -19.32 11.14
C ALA A 185 -9.27 -19.41 10.68
N CYS A 186 -8.73 -18.29 10.17
CA CYS A 186 -7.32 -18.16 9.79
C CYS A 186 -6.37 -18.54 10.95
N ASN A 187 -6.58 -17.93 12.13
CA ASN A 187 -5.74 -18.21 13.29
C ASN A 187 -5.88 -19.65 13.81
N ASN A 188 -7.06 -20.24 13.73
CA ASN A 188 -7.26 -21.65 14.07
C ASN A 188 -6.48 -22.59 13.14
N VAL A 189 -6.49 -22.35 11.83
CA VAL A 189 -5.68 -23.12 10.88
C VAL A 189 -4.19 -22.99 11.16
N ALA A 190 -3.71 -21.77 11.41
CA ALA A 190 -2.30 -21.54 11.75
C ALA A 190 -1.89 -22.31 13.03
N LYS A 191 -2.74 -22.25 14.07
CA LYS A 191 -2.55 -22.98 15.34
C LYS A 191 -2.47 -24.49 15.11
N ASP A 192 -3.45 -25.08 14.44
CA ASP A 192 -3.53 -26.53 14.24
C ASP A 192 -2.33 -27.06 13.44
N ARG A 193 -1.91 -26.31 12.41
CA ARG A 193 -0.76 -26.68 11.57
C ARG A 193 0.57 -26.50 12.31
N MET A 194 0.70 -25.50 13.17
CA MET A 194 1.87 -25.32 14.03
C MET A 194 1.96 -26.42 15.08
N GLN A 195 0.85 -26.79 15.72
CA GLN A 195 0.79 -27.92 16.66
C GLN A 195 1.18 -29.24 15.98
N SER A 196 0.64 -29.51 14.79
CA SER A 196 1.00 -30.69 13.98
C SER A 196 2.49 -30.77 13.65
N LEU A 197 3.13 -29.62 13.37
CA LEU A 197 4.57 -29.54 13.13
C LEU A 197 5.37 -29.87 14.40
N ILE A 198 4.92 -29.38 15.55
CA ILE A 198 5.53 -29.61 16.85
C ILE A 198 5.37 -31.06 17.28
N ASP A 199 4.22 -31.70 17.07
CA ASP A 199 4.02 -33.11 17.38
C ASP A 199 4.98 -34.01 16.60
N LYS A 200 5.23 -33.66 15.34
CA LYS A 200 6.12 -34.43 14.46
C LYS A 200 7.60 -34.31 14.84
N TYR A 201 8.07 -33.12 15.23
CA TYR A 201 9.50 -32.85 15.44
C TYR A 201 9.89 -32.60 16.90
N THR A 202 8.93 -32.51 17.82
CA THR A 202 9.03 -32.04 19.21
C THR A 202 9.24 -30.52 19.38
N PRO A 203 8.77 -29.93 20.50
CA PRO A 203 8.93 -28.48 20.77
C PRO A 203 10.37 -28.00 20.71
N LYS A 204 11.31 -28.77 21.28
CA LYS A 204 12.73 -28.39 21.35
C LYS A 204 13.38 -28.28 19.97
N VAL A 205 13.03 -29.18 19.05
CA VAL A 205 13.59 -29.16 17.69
C VAL A 205 12.97 -27.99 16.91
N VAL A 206 11.66 -27.80 16.97
CA VAL A 206 11.00 -26.68 16.27
C VAL A 206 11.52 -25.34 16.79
N ASP A 207 11.61 -25.13 18.11
CA ASP A 207 12.16 -23.91 18.69
C ASP A 207 13.62 -23.65 18.25
N LYS A 208 14.46 -24.71 18.23
CA LYS A 208 15.83 -24.61 17.74
C LYS A 208 15.88 -24.21 16.26
N ALA A 209 14.98 -24.72 15.42
CA ALA A 209 14.90 -24.32 14.01
C ALA A 209 14.47 -22.85 13.88
N CYS A 210 13.46 -22.43 14.63
CA CYS A 210 12.97 -21.04 14.66
C CYS A 210 14.07 -20.07 15.08
N SER A 211 14.84 -20.40 16.12
CA SER A 211 15.97 -19.60 16.60
C SER A 211 17.08 -19.52 15.56
N LEU A 212 17.43 -20.66 14.95
CA LEU A 212 18.43 -20.71 13.89
C LEU A 212 18.01 -19.91 12.65
N LEU A 213 16.73 -19.91 12.30
CA LEU A 213 16.19 -19.18 11.15
C LEU A 213 16.35 -17.66 11.32
N ILE A 214 16.05 -17.14 12.52
CA ILE A 214 16.24 -15.73 12.85
C ILE A 214 17.72 -15.36 12.84
N SER A 215 18.58 -16.16 13.48
CA SER A 215 20.03 -15.93 13.46
C SER A 215 20.63 -15.99 12.06
N GLN A 216 20.16 -16.92 11.22
CA GLN A 216 20.58 -17.01 9.81
C GLN A 216 20.17 -15.76 9.03
N SER A 217 18.94 -15.29 9.24
CA SER A 217 18.41 -14.12 8.52
C SER A 217 19.12 -12.83 8.94
N GLU A 218 19.44 -12.69 10.23
CA GLU A 218 20.28 -11.59 10.74
C GLU A 218 21.68 -11.62 10.11
N LYS A 219 22.31 -12.80 10.10
CA LYS A 219 23.64 -12.97 9.50
C LYS A 219 23.64 -12.60 8.01
N LEU A 220 22.71 -13.16 7.23
CA LEU A 220 22.62 -12.91 5.79
C LEU A 220 22.35 -11.43 5.49
N PHE A 221 21.50 -10.77 6.29
CA PHE A 221 21.22 -9.35 6.07
C PHE A 221 22.42 -8.46 6.44
N LYS A 222 23.15 -8.78 7.52
CA LYS A 222 24.40 -8.10 7.86
C LYS A 222 25.47 -8.27 6.79
N GLU A 223 25.65 -9.48 6.26
CA GLU A 223 26.56 -9.76 5.14
C GLU A 223 26.17 -8.94 3.90
N ARG A 224 24.88 -8.86 3.57
CA ARG A 224 24.39 -8.02 2.47
C ARG A 224 24.66 -6.54 2.70
N LEU A 225 24.43 -6.04 3.91
CA LEU A 225 24.78 -4.67 4.26
C LEU A 225 26.30 -4.46 4.11
N ALA A 226 27.15 -5.35 4.60
CA ALA A 226 28.60 -5.23 4.49
C ALA A 226 29.10 -5.13 3.03
N GLU A 227 28.42 -5.76 2.08
CA GLU A 227 28.75 -5.70 0.64
C GLU A 227 28.29 -4.41 -0.06
N LEU A 228 27.36 -3.67 0.53
CA LEU A 228 26.87 -2.39 0.00
C LEU A 228 27.82 -1.25 0.39
N PRO A 229 27.87 -0.14 -0.38
CA PRO A 229 28.74 0.98 -0.03
C PRO A 229 28.32 1.61 1.29
N ASP A 230 29.30 2.06 2.08
CA ASP A 230 29.03 2.99 3.19
C ASP A 230 28.74 4.38 2.63
N GLY A 231 27.79 5.08 3.25
CA GLY A 231 27.40 6.39 2.75
C GLY A 231 26.11 6.95 3.34
N CYS A 232 25.70 8.07 2.76
CA CYS A 232 24.51 8.80 3.15
C CYS A 232 23.68 9.18 1.93
N TRP A 233 22.40 8.82 1.94
CA TRP A 233 21.44 9.12 0.88
C TRP A 233 20.26 9.90 1.44
N HIS A 234 19.73 10.78 0.61
CA HIS A 234 18.62 11.65 0.99
C HIS A 234 17.46 11.49 0.03
N SER A 235 16.25 11.53 0.58
CA SER A 235 15.00 11.63 -0.18
C SER A 235 14.05 12.60 0.52
N ARG A 236 13.11 13.12 -0.25
CA ARG A 236 12.03 13.97 0.23
C ARG A 236 10.76 13.58 -0.51
N GLN A 237 9.65 13.57 0.20
CA GLN A 237 8.32 13.34 -0.35
C GLN A 237 7.41 14.49 0.03
N TYR A 238 6.54 14.88 -0.88
CA TYR A 238 5.54 15.92 -0.68
C TYR A 238 4.17 15.32 -0.94
N PHE A 239 3.20 15.73 -0.13
CA PHE A 239 1.80 15.40 -0.33
C PHE A 239 0.92 16.51 0.20
N ASP A 240 -0.25 16.66 -0.41
CA ASP A 240 -1.14 17.78 -0.22
C ASP A 240 -2.48 17.34 0.38
N VAL A 241 -3.04 18.16 1.27
CA VAL A 241 -4.39 18.02 1.82
C VAL A 241 -5.02 19.40 1.94
N LYS A 242 -6.20 19.59 1.32
CA LYS A 242 -6.95 20.87 1.35
C LYS A 242 -6.06 22.10 1.08
N GLY A 243 -5.15 22.00 0.10
CA GLY A 243 -4.23 23.07 -0.28
C GLY A 243 -3.01 23.28 0.64
N GLN A 244 -2.87 22.49 1.69
CA GLN A 244 -1.68 22.49 2.56
C GLN A 244 -0.70 21.39 2.14
N THR A 245 0.58 21.71 2.10
CA THR A 245 1.65 20.77 1.71
C THR A 245 2.40 20.26 2.93
N PHE A 246 2.55 18.95 3.03
CA PHE A 246 3.33 18.25 4.05
C PHE A 246 4.58 17.65 3.42
N LYS A 247 5.65 17.51 4.20
CA LYS A 247 6.91 16.91 3.76
C LYS A 247 7.34 15.77 4.68
N VAL A 248 7.83 14.71 4.07
CA VAL A 248 8.60 13.65 4.74
C VAL A 248 10.01 13.74 4.20
N LEU A 249 10.97 14.02 5.10
CA LEU A 249 12.39 14.06 4.78
C LEU A 249 13.02 12.80 5.32
N LEU A 250 13.86 12.14 4.52
CA LEU A 250 14.61 10.98 4.95
C LEU A 250 16.09 11.18 4.65
N LYS A 251 16.90 11.06 5.70
CA LYS A 251 18.34 10.81 5.61
C LYS A 251 18.59 9.35 5.97
N MET A 252 19.10 8.57 5.02
CA MET A 252 19.51 7.19 5.24
C MET A 252 21.03 7.10 5.31
N SER A 253 21.57 6.55 6.39
CA SER A 253 23.00 6.32 6.58
C SER A 253 23.27 4.83 6.75
N LYS A 254 24.24 4.31 6.00
CA LYS A 254 24.70 2.92 6.11
C LYS A 254 26.18 2.92 6.43
N GLU A 255 26.54 2.23 7.52
CA GLU A 255 27.92 2.04 7.96
C GLU A 255 28.13 0.57 8.37
N GLY A 256 29.05 -0.11 7.68
CA GLY A 256 29.31 -1.54 7.86
C GLY A 256 28.04 -2.39 7.74
N GLU A 257 27.67 -3.04 8.84
CA GLU A 257 26.53 -3.96 8.93
C GLU A 257 25.25 -3.30 9.52
N LYS A 258 25.20 -1.96 9.59
CA LYS A 258 24.07 -1.23 10.19
C LYS A 258 23.52 -0.18 9.24
N ILE A 259 22.22 0.06 9.35
CA ILE A 259 21.51 1.07 8.56
C ILE A 259 20.59 1.91 9.46
N VAL A 260 20.62 3.22 9.27
CA VAL A 260 19.86 4.20 10.05
C VAL A 260 18.99 5.03 9.11
N PHE A 261 17.71 5.12 9.43
CA PHE A 261 16.73 5.95 8.74
C PHE A 261 16.31 7.09 9.66
N ASP A 262 16.65 8.32 9.31
CA ASP A 262 16.40 9.51 10.10
C ASP A 262 15.39 10.43 9.38
N PHE A 263 14.23 10.58 10.01
CA PHE A 263 13.12 11.40 9.53
C PHE A 263 13.09 12.82 10.12
N SER A 264 14.17 13.23 10.80
CA SER A 264 14.31 14.59 11.35
C SER A 264 14.12 15.65 10.26
N GLY A 265 13.30 16.67 10.57
CA GLY A 265 12.94 17.74 9.64
C GLY A 265 11.69 17.48 8.80
N SER A 266 11.06 16.31 8.93
CA SER A 266 9.68 16.08 8.43
C SER A 266 8.69 17.05 9.07
N SER A 267 7.55 17.28 8.42
CA SER A 267 6.51 18.18 8.94
C SER A 267 6.04 17.77 10.35
N ALA A 268 5.63 18.77 11.14
CA ALA A 268 4.84 18.53 12.34
C ALA A 268 3.57 17.74 12.00
N GLN A 269 3.00 17.05 12.99
CA GLN A 269 1.75 16.32 12.82
C GLN A 269 0.64 17.25 12.30
N SER A 270 -0.13 16.74 11.36
CA SER A 270 -1.25 17.41 10.70
C SER A 270 -2.50 17.41 11.58
N GLN A 271 -3.37 18.38 11.35
CA GLN A 271 -4.75 18.36 11.85
C GLN A 271 -5.66 17.39 11.05
N TYR A 272 -5.20 16.88 9.90
CA TYR A 272 -5.93 15.95 9.06
C TYR A 272 -5.44 14.50 9.28
N GLY A 273 -6.28 13.52 8.97
CA GLY A 273 -6.04 12.08 9.21
C GLY A 273 -4.83 11.43 8.51
N ILE A 274 -3.95 12.20 7.88
CA ILE A 274 -2.77 11.74 7.14
C ILE A 274 -1.57 11.35 8.01
N ASN A 275 -1.62 11.64 9.31
CA ASN A 275 -0.56 11.28 10.25
C ASN A 275 -0.40 9.77 10.36
N CYS A 276 0.76 9.31 10.80
CA CYS A 276 0.93 7.94 11.24
C CYS A 276 1.70 7.84 12.56
N SER A 277 1.50 6.73 13.28
CA SER A 277 2.23 6.41 14.50
C SER A 277 3.66 5.93 14.19
N ARG A 278 4.50 5.84 15.23
CA ARG A 278 5.85 5.28 15.11
C ARG A 278 5.87 3.92 14.42
N TRP A 279 4.98 3.02 14.81
CA TRP A 279 4.95 1.64 14.29
C TRP A 279 4.46 1.59 12.85
N ALA A 280 3.56 2.50 12.50
CA ALA A 280 3.13 2.68 11.13
C ALA A 280 4.26 3.18 10.21
N SER A 281 5.09 4.12 10.66
CA SER A 281 6.32 4.50 9.95
C SER A 281 7.32 3.36 9.84
N TRP A 282 7.41 2.52 10.86
CA TRP A 282 8.24 1.32 10.81
C TRP A 282 7.72 0.35 9.72
N GLY A 283 6.40 0.18 9.60
CA GLY A 283 5.77 -0.55 8.51
C GLY A 283 6.11 0.01 7.13
N GLY A 284 5.91 1.32 6.93
CA GLY A 284 6.26 2.02 5.69
C GLY A 284 7.74 1.88 5.32
N LEU A 285 8.63 1.87 6.31
CA LEU A 285 10.06 1.71 6.11
C LEU A 285 10.43 0.29 5.64
N PHE A 286 9.82 -0.73 6.24
CA PHE A 286 10.15 -2.13 5.96
C PHE A 286 9.50 -2.68 4.70
N ALA A 287 8.35 -2.14 4.29
CA ALA A 287 7.66 -2.56 3.08
C ALA A 287 8.52 -2.54 1.80
N PRO A 288 9.36 -1.52 1.53
CA PRO A 288 10.32 -1.56 0.42
C PRO A 288 11.63 -2.25 0.81
N LEU A 289 12.05 -2.23 2.08
CA LEU A 289 13.30 -2.86 2.52
C LEU A 289 13.29 -4.38 2.32
N PHE A 290 12.19 -5.04 2.67
CA PHE A 290 12.04 -6.49 2.53
C PHE A 290 12.23 -6.97 1.08
N PRO A 291 11.47 -6.49 0.08
CA PRO A 291 11.65 -6.94 -1.30
C PRO A 291 12.94 -6.42 -1.94
N LEU A 292 13.46 -5.24 -1.58
CA LEU A 292 14.66 -4.69 -2.24
C LEU A 292 15.97 -5.23 -1.67
N LEU A 293 16.05 -5.44 -0.36
CA LEU A 293 17.27 -5.89 0.31
C LEU A 293 17.17 -7.32 0.84
N CYS A 294 15.99 -7.93 0.90
CA CYS A 294 15.79 -9.26 1.50
C CYS A 294 14.98 -10.20 0.61
N TYR A 295 15.05 -10.05 -0.72
CA TYR A 295 14.28 -10.87 -1.68
C TYR A 295 14.57 -12.38 -1.59
N ASP A 296 15.74 -12.77 -1.06
CA ASP A 296 16.20 -14.14 -0.86
C ASP A 296 16.44 -14.49 0.63
N ILE A 297 16.07 -13.60 1.56
CA ILE A 297 16.18 -13.80 3.00
C ILE A 297 14.78 -13.97 3.58
N THR A 298 14.64 -14.86 4.56
CA THR A 298 13.35 -14.99 5.27
C THR A 298 13.06 -13.75 6.11
N TRP A 299 11.88 -13.15 5.92
CA TRP A 299 11.47 -11.95 6.64
C TRP A 299 11.07 -12.30 8.08
N ASN A 300 11.95 -11.96 9.02
CA ASN A 300 11.78 -12.21 10.45
C ASN A 300 12.54 -11.17 11.29
N GLU A 301 12.50 -11.31 12.61
CA GLU A 301 13.15 -10.39 13.56
C GLU A 301 14.64 -10.15 13.24
N GLY A 302 15.32 -11.13 12.65
CA GLY A 302 16.73 -11.04 12.30
C GLY A 302 17.04 -9.92 11.31
N VAL A 303 16.12 -9.66 10.37
CA VAL A 303 16.24 -8.55 9.40
C VAL A 303 16.00 -7.19 10.07
N ILE A 304 15.24 -7.16 11.15
CA ILE A 304 14.87 -5.90 11.84
C ILE A 304 16.03 -5.39 12.71
N ARG A 305 16.76 -6.30 13.37
CA ARG A 305 17.81 -5.96 14.36
C ARG A 305 18.90 -4.99 13.87
N PRO A 306 19.39 -5.06 12.61
CA PRO A 306 20.42 -4.14 12.11
C PRO A 306 19.90 -2.75 11.70
N VAL A 307 18.59 -2.52 11.80
CA VAL A 307 17.93 -1.30 11.34
C VAL A 307 17.57 -0.40 12.53
N LYS A 308 17.84 0.91 12.40
CA LYS A 308 17.41 1.93 13.35
C LYS A 308 16.57 2.99 12.66
N MET A 309 15.43 3.36 13.26
CA MET A 309 14.62 4.51 12.82
C MET A 309 14.62 5.62 13.87
N ILE A 310 14.91 6.82 13.42
CA ILE A 310 14.78 8.07 14.17
C ILE A 310 13.58 8.81 13.57
N ALA A 311 12.52 8.97 14.36
CA ALA A 311 11.29 9.66 13.96
C ALA A 311 10.87 10.56 15.13
N PRO A 312 11.03 11.89 15.03
CA PRO A 312 10.68 12.81 16.11
C PRO A 312 9.22 12.69 16.51
N GLU A 313 8.93 12.58 17.81
CA GLU A 313 7.56 12.62 18.31
C GLU A 313 6.88 13.95 17.96
N GLY A 314 5.58 13.90 17.66
CA GLY A 314 4.82 15.07 17.24
C GLY A 314 5.01 15.44 15.77
N SER A 315 5.68 14.59 14.98
CA SER A 315 5.81 14.74 13.52
C SER A 315 4.73 13.93 12.79
N VAL A 316 4.53 14.23 11.50
CA VAL A 316 3.56 13.51 10.65
C VAL A 316 3.86 12.01 10.52
N VAL A 317 5.10 11.59 10.82
CA VAL A 317 5.58 10.20 10.79
C VAL A 317 5.73 9.56 12.17
N ASN A 318 5.42 10.30 13.24
CA ASN A 318 5.38 9.77 14.61
C ASN A 318 4.47 10.69 15.44
N ALA A 319 3.19 10.67 15.08
CA ALA A 319 2.20 11.53 15.69
C ALA A 319 1.84 11.05 17.10
N THR A 320 1.51 12.01 17.96
CA THR A 320 1.04 11.76 19.32
C THR A 320 -0.47 11.90 19.41
N ARG A 321 -1.07 11.20 20.36
CA ARG A 321 -2.51 11.28 20.63
C ARG A 321 -2.87 12.72 21.06
N PRO A 322 -3.96 13.33 20.55
CA PRO A 322 -5.10 12.72 19.85
C PRO A 322 -5.14 12.93 18.32
N ALA A 323 -4.01 13.13 17.65
CA ALA A 323 -3.98 13.36 16.20
C ALA A 323 -4.81 12.34 15.38
N PRO A 324 -5.51 12.76 14.32
CA PRO A 324 -6.21 11.82 13.45
C PRO A 324 -5.22 11.05 12.57
N VAL A 325 -5.46 9.75 12.35
CA VAL A 325 -4.60 8.80 11.63
C VAL A 325 -5.37 7.84 10.70
N SER A 326 -6.67 8.04 10.48
CA SER A 326 -7.53 7.15 9.66
C SER A 326 -7.04 7.00 8.22
N ILE A 327 -6.24 7.95 7.72
CA ILE A 327 -5.75 8.02 6.35
C ILE A 327 -4.22 7.76 6.31
N ALA A 328 -3.64 7.24 7.40
CA ALA A 328 -2.21 6.98 7.54
C ALA A 328 -1.62 6.14 6.40
N THR A 329 -2.29 5.03 6.05
CA THR A 329 -1.84 4.01 5.09
C THR A 329 -1.54 4.59 3.71
N VAL A 330 -2.40 5.49 3.25
CA VAL A 330 -2.28 6.17 1.97
C VAL A 330 -1.79 7.61 2.11
N GLY A 331 -1.29 7.98 3.29
CA GLY A 331 -0.76 9.30 3.65
C GLY A 331 0.71 9.20 4.03
N ALA A 332 1.03 9.47 5.30
CA ALA A 332 2.40 9.46 5.79
C ALA A 332 3.11 8.10 5.63
N ILE A 333 2.40 6.96 5.78
CA ILE A 333 3.02 5.64 5.58
C ILE A 333 3.50 5.50 4.13
N GLN A 334 2.68 5.89 3.16
CA GLN A 334 3.06 5.87 1.74
C GLN A 334 4.27 6.78 1.47
N ALA A 335 4.29 7.99 2.05
CA ALA A 335 5.41 8.90 1.91
C ALA A 335 6.70 8.34 2.52
N VAL A 336 6.62 7.64 3.66
CA VAL A 336 7.75 6.93 4.25
C VAL A 336 8.24 5.81 3.33
N ASN A 337 7.33 5.00 2.79
CA ASN A 337 7.63 3.94 1.81
C ASN A 337 8.36 4.49 0.59
N ASN A 338 7.83 5.54 -0.05
CA ASN A 338 8.43 6.14 -1.22
C ASN A 338 9.83 6.70 -0.90
N ALA A 339 9.98 7.42 0.22
CA ALA A 339 11.26 7.97 0.63
C ALA A 339 12.31 6.87 0.87
N ALA A 340 11.94 5.79 1.56
CA ALA A 340 12.78 4.63 1.81
C ALA A 340 13.17 3.92 0.50
N CYS A 341 12.21 3.69 -0.39
CA CYS A 341 12.44 3.10 -1.72
C CYS A 341 13.50 3.89 -2.52
N VAL A 342 13.40 5.21 -2.55
CA VAL A 342 14.38 6.08 -3.25
C VAL A 342 15.76 6.00 -2.60
N CYS A 343 15.86 6.11 -1.27
CA CYS A 343 17.16 6.05 -0.59
C CYS A 343 17.84 4.69 -0.77
N ILE A 344 17.10 3.59 -0.59
CA ILE A 344 17.60 2.23 -0.81
C ILE A 344 18.06 2.07 -2.27
N SER A 345 17.26 2.52 -3.24
CA SER A 345 17.61 2.38 -4.65
C SER A 345 18.79 3.26 -5.07
N LYS A 346 19.01 4.43 -4.45
CA LYS A 346 20.23 5.23 -4.65
C LYS A 346 21.48 4.52 -4.11
N MET A 347 21.37 3.85 -2.96
CA MET A 347 22.47 3.02 -2.42
C MET A 347 22.75 1.82 -3.33
N LEU A 348 21.70 1.10 -3.76
CA LEU A 348 21.83 -0.01 -4.72
C LEU A 348 22.49 0.46 -6.02
N SER A 349 22.08 1.61 -6.56
CA SER A 349 22.65 2.19 -7.78
C SER A 349 24.14 2.52 -7.66
N ALA A 350 24.64 2.75 -6.44
CA ALA A 350 26.05 3.01 -6.16
C ALA A 350 26.88 1.73 -5.93
N SER A 351 26.26 0.55 -6.03
CA SER A 351 26.93 -0.75 -5.89
C SER A 351 27.10 -1.44 -7.25
N ASP A 352 28.33 -1.84 -7.58
CA ASP A 352 28.59 -2.60 -8.81
C ASP A 352 27.82 -3.94 -8.84
N LYS A 353 27.72 -4.60 -7.68
CA LYS A 353 27.06 -5.91 -7.54
C LYS A 353 25.53 -5.80 -7.60
N TYR A 354 24.97 -4.75 -7.01
CA TYR A 354 23.52 -4.65 -6.75
C TYR A 354 22.79 -3.54 -7.53
N SER A 355 23.49 -2.79 -8.39
CA SER A 355 22.89 -1.72 -9.20
C SER A 355 21.65 -2.13 -9.99
N LYS A 356 21.58 -3.39 -10.43
CA LYS A 356 20.44 -3.95 -11.18
C LYS A 356 19.15 -4.09 -10.36
N GLU A 357 19.26 -4.12 -9.02
CA GLU A 357 18.10 -4.23 -8.11
C GLU A 357 17.44 -2.87 -7.84
N ALA A 358 18.05 -1.76 -8.27
CA ALA A 358 17.50 -0.43 -8.06
C ALA A 358 16.20 -0.21 -8.85
N THR A 359 15.25 0.47 -8.22
CA THR A 359 13.97 0.84 -8.83
C THR A 359 13.59 2.28 -8.49
N ALA A 360 12.92 2.94 -9.43
CA ALA A 360 12.15 4.15 -9.13
C ALA A 360 10.91 3.81 -8.28
N VAL A 361 10.20 4.82 -7.78
CA VAL A 361 9.03 4.62 -6.91
C VAL A 361 7.88 3.97 -7.69
N TRP A 362 7.30 2.94 -7.07
CA TRP A 362 6.09 2.26 -7.53
C TRP A 362 4.89 2.91 -6.87
N HIS A 363 3.85 3.18 -7.66
CA HIS A 363 2.54 3.66 -7.20
C HIS A 363 2.63 4.64 -6.01
N GLY A 364 3.25 5.80 -6.22
CA GLY A 364 3.59 6.73 -5.14
C GLY A 364 2.40 7.33 -4.38
N SER A 365 1.17 7.21 -4.88
CA SER A 365 -0.04 7.67 -4.19
C SER A 365 -1.21 6.72 -4.44
N HIS A 366 -1.98 6.42 -3.40
CA HIS A 366 -3.27 5.74 -3.53
C HIS A 366 -4.41 6.74 -3.66
N PHE A 367 -5.49 6.29 -4.29
CA PHE A 367 -6.77 6.99 -4.32
C PHE A 367 -7.80 6.21 -3.52
N ALA A 368 -7.80 6.42 -2.21
CA ALA A 368 -8.80 5.81 -1.35
C ALA A 368 -10.17 6.47 -1.58
N ILE A 369 -11.06 5.73 -2.26
CA ILE A 369 -12.45 6.11 -2.54
C ILE A 369 -13.37 5.04 -1.98
N PHE A 370 -14.18 5.41 -0.97
CA PHE A 370 -15.14 4.53 -0.34
C PHE A 370 -16.55 4.92 -0.75
N MET A 371 -17.23 4.02 -1.45
CA MET A 371 -18.64 4.17 -1.84
C MET A 371 -19.53 3.76 -0.68
N PHE A 372 -20.64 4.46 -0.46
CA PHE A 372 -21.63 4.08 0.54
C PHE A 372 -23.05 4.58 0.21
N GLY A 373 -24.04 3.76 0.53
CA GLY A 373 -25.45 4.04 0.31
C GLY A 373 -26.26 2.76 0.14
N LYS A 374 -27.48 2.87 -0.39
CA LYS A 374 -28.23 1.68 -0.81
C LYS A 374 -27.73 1.21 -2.17
N ASN A 375 -27.55 -0.09 -2.33
CA ASN A 375 -27.30 -0.68 -3.64
C ASN A 375 -28.61 -0.85 -4.43
N GLN A 376 -28.51 -1.36 -5.66
CA GLN A 376 -29.62 -1.63 -6.56
C GLN A 376 -30.66 -2.64 -6.01
N ARG A 377 -30.32 -3.40 -4.95
CA ARG A 377 -31.24 -4.31 -4.24
C ARG A 377 -31.92 -3.64 -3.03
N GLY A 378 -31.63 -2.37 -2.77
CA GLY A 378 -32.13 -1.61 -1.63
C GLY A 378 -31.42 -1.90 -0.29
N THR A 379 -30.39 -2.76 -0.28
CA THR A 379 -29.62 -3.06 0.94
C THR A 379 -28.48 -2.06 1.11
N GLN A 380 -28.11 -1.75 2.35
CA GLN A 380 -26.94 -0.91 2.63
C GLN A 380 -25.65 -1.55 2.08
N SER A 381 -24.82 -0.75 1.45
CA SER A 381 -23.53 -1.13 0.88
C SER A 381 -22.47 -0.09 1.27
N ILE A 382 -21.26 -0.56 1.55
CA ILE A 382 -20.07 0.24 1.89
C ILE A 382 -18.88 -0.48 1.27
N GLY A 383 -17.92 0.23 0.69
CA GLY A 383 -16.68 -0.42 0.30
C GLY A 383 -15.79 0.44 -0.55
N ILE A 384 -14.54 0.02 -0.69
CA ILE A 384 -13.53 0.74 -1.45
C ILE A 384 -13.62 0.39 -2.95
N LEU A 385 -13.34 1.37 -3.80
CA LEU A 385 -12.99 1.11 -5.19
C LEU A 385 -11.58 0.47 -5.22
N THR A 386 -11.53 -0.83 -5.53
CA THR A 386 -10.28 -1.62 -5.49
C THR A 386 -9.30 -1.28 -6.62
N GLU A 387 -9.69 -0.42 -7.57
CA GLU A 387 -8.77 0.13 -8.57
C GLU A 387 -7.55 0.80 -7.94
N THR A 388 -7.64 1.27 -6.68
CA THR A 388 -6.48 1.82 -5.97
C THR A 388 -5.36 0.81 -5.76
N PHE A 389 -5.64 -0.49 -5.83
CA PHE A 389 -4.61 -1.54 -5.78
C PHE A 389 -3.99 -1.82 -7.16
N GLY A 390 -4.62 -1.34 -8.23
CA GLY A 390 -4.14 -1.34 -9.61
C GLY A 390 -3.04 -0.30 -9.85
N GLY A 391 -2.07 -0.21 -8.93
CA GLY A 391 -0.97 0.73 -9.00
C GLY A 391 -0.04 0.49 -10.19
N ALA A 392 0.95 1.36 -10.40
CA ALA A 392 1.89 1.24 -11.49
C ALA A 392 3.31 1.06 -10.98
N ALA A 393 4.04 0.10 -11.55
CA ALA A 393 5.39 -0.20 -11.11
C ALA A 393 6.39 0.88 -11.55
N GLY A 394 7.34 1.20 -10.69
CA GLY A 394 8.48 2.04 -11.03
C GLY A 394 9.41 1.35 -12.03
N ALA A 395 10.06 2.15 -12.88
CA ALA A 395 11.10 1.67 -13.76
C ALA A 395 12.27 1.10 -12.96
N ARG A 396 12.83 0.00 -13.45
CA ARG A 396 13.99 -0.67 -12.85
C ARG A 396 15.25 -0.28 -13.62
N ALA A 397 16.40 -0.45 -12.97
CA ALA A 397 17.69 -0.31 -13.65
C ALA A 397 17.82 -1.24 -14.88
N ILE A 398 17.06 -2.34 -14.90
CA ILE A 398 17.11 -3.37 -15.95
C ILE A 398 15.94 -3.34 -16.95
N GLY A 399 14.94 -2.47 -16.76
CA GLY A 399 13.83 -2.40 -17.71
C GLY A 399 12.65 -1.57 -17.23
N ASP A 400 11.67 -1.42 -18.11
CA ASP A 400 10.46 -0.66 -17.87
C ASP A 400 9.67 -1.19 -16.65
N GLY A 401 8.94 -0.29 -16.02
CA GLY A 401 7.95 -0.62 -15.02
C GLY A 401 6.76 -1.34 -15.67
N VAL A 402 6.19 -2.29 -14.93
CA VAL A 402 4.94 -2.97 -15.29
C VAL A 402 3.77 -1.99 -15.24
N ASP A 403 3.10 -1.83 -16.39
CA ASP A 403 1.86 -1.05 -16.51
C ASP A 403 0.78 -1.65 -15.62
N VAL A 404 0.15 -0.83 -14.76
CA VAL A 404 -0.90 -1.29 -13.83
C VAL A 404 -0.44 -2.52 -13.01
N GLY A 405 0.84 -2.54 -12.64
CA GLY A 405 1.54 -3.66 -12.02
C GLY A 405 1.47 -3.75 -10.50
N GLY A 406 0.63 -2.95 -9.84
CA GLY A 406 0.49 -2.93 -8.39
C GLY A 406 1.52 -2.03 -7.69
N GLU A 407 1.90 -2.41 -6.47
CA GLU A 407 2.72 -1.62 -5.57
C GLU A 407 3.76 -2.49 -4.85
N VAL A 408 4.87 -1.90 -4.42
CA VAL A 408 5.94 -2.62 -3.68
C VAL A 408 5.44 -3.19 -2.34
N PRO A 409 4.64 -2.46 -1.53
CA PRO A 409 4.12 -2.98 -0.27
C PRO A 409 3.12 -4.14 -0.41
N ASN A 410 2.54 -4.36 -1.59
CA ASN A 410 1.58 -5.44 -1.82
C ASN A 410 1.75 -6.03 -3.23
N PRO A 411 2.75 -6.89 -3.45
CA PRO A 411 3.07 -7.42 -4.77
C PRO A 411 2.04 -8.44 -5.31
N ILE A 412 1.08 -8.85 -4.47
CA ILE A 412 0.01 -9.80 -4.84
C ILE A 412 -1.35 -9.11 -5.00
N SER A 413 -1.39 -7.78 -4.90
CA SER A 413 -2.62 -7.01 -4.99
C SER A 413 -3.31 -7.20 -6.33
N ARG A 414 -4.64 -7.06 -6.35
CA ARG A 414 -5.45 -7.12 -7.56
C ARG A 414 -6.55 -6.06 -7.49
N MET A 415 -6.98 -5.60 -8.66
CA MET A 415 -8.22 -4.82 -8.77
C MET A 415 -9.39 -5.75 -9.12
N ALA A 416 -10.57 -5.42 -8.63
CA ALA A 416 -11.79 -6.17 -8.89
C ALA A 416 -12.22 -6.09 -10.37
N ASN A 417 -13.07 -7.02 -10.79
CA ASN A 417 -13.78 -6.91 -12.06
C ASN A 417 -14.81 -5.77 -12.01
N VAL A 418 -15.01 -5.06 -13.12
CA VAL A 418 -16.03 -4.01 -13.20
C VAL A 418 -17.41 -4.56 -12.86
N GLU A 419 -17.72 -5.79 -13.31
CA GLU A 419 -18.98 -6.48 -13.03
C GLU A 419 -19.19 -6.72 -11.52
N THR A 420 -18.14 -7.06 -10.77
CA THR A 420 -18.22 -7.19 -9.30
C THR A 420 -18.60 -5.86 -8.66
N MET A 421 -18.00 -4.76 -9.12
CA MET A 421 -18.25 -3.42 -8.59
C MET A 421 -19.66 -2.93 -8.94
N GLU A 422 -20.12 -3.14 -10.18
CA GLU A 422 -21.50 -2.84 -10.62
C GLU A 422 -22.54 -3.75 -9.94
N ALA A 423 -22.18 -4.96 -9.52
CA ALA A 423 -23.05 -5.85 -8.74
C ALA A 423 -23.15 -5.46 -7.25
N THR A 424 -22.18 -4.68 -6.76
CA THR A 424 -22.05 -4.27 -5.34
C THR A 424 -22.61 -2.87 -5.10
N PHE A 425 -22.40 -1.97 -6.06
CA PHE A 425 -22.83 -0.57 -6.01
C PHE A 425 -23.72 -0.23 -7.20
N PRO A 426 -24.68 0.69 -7.05
CA PRO A 426 -25.56 1.11 -8.13
C PRO A 426 -24.84 2.14 -9.01
N ILE A 427 -23.77 1.68 -9.65
CA ILE A 427 -22.92 2.47 -10.54
C ILE A 427 -22.75 1.72 -11.86
N ARG A 428 -22.33 2.46 -12.88
CA ARG A 428 -21.90 1.93 -14.16
C ARG A 428 -20.57 2.54 -14.54
N TYR A 429 -19.63 1.70 -14.97
CA TYR A 429 -18.39 2.16 -15.57
C TYR A 429 -18.68 2.66 -16.98
N LEU A 430 -18.33 3.92 -17.24
CA LEU A 430 -18.31 4.48 -18.58
C LEU A 430 -17.07 3.99 -19.34
N PHE A 431 -15.95 3.93 -18.64
CA PHE A 431 -14.72 3.27 -19.09
C PHE A 431 -13.81 2.95 -17.91
N ARG A 432 -12.89 2.00 -18.11
CA ARG A 432 -11.73 1.71 -17.27
C ARG A 432 -10.57 1.26 -18.16
N ARG A 433 -9.44 1.95 -18.14
CA ARG A 433 -8.32 1.71 -19.08
C ARG A 433 -6.99 2.27 -18.58
N ARG A 434 -5.88 1.94 -19.26
CA ARG A 434 -4.57 2.56 -19.02
C ARG A 434 -4.59 4.06 -19.34
N LEU A 435 -3.96 4.86 -18.49
CA LEU A 435 -3.82 6.29 -18.66
C LEU A 435 -2.57 6.56 -19.50
N LYS A 436 -2.76 7.01 -20.73
CA LYS A 436 -1.68 7.40 -21.63
C LYS A 436 -0.81 8.48 -21.00
N ASP A 437 0.50 8.44 -21.26
CA ASP A 437 1.49 9.42 -20.78
C ASP A 437 1.63 9.50 -19.24
N SER A 438 1.10 8.54 -18.49
CA SER A 438 1.16 8.56 -17.01
C SER A 438 2.45 7.98 -16.43
N GLY A 439 3.11 7.05 -17.13
CA GLY A 439 4.37 6.44 -16.69
C GLY A 439 5.52 7.45 -16.77
N GLY A 440 6.33 7.52 -15.71
CA GLY A 440 7.44 8.47 -15.60
C GLY A 440 8.47 8.24 -16.73
N PRO A 441 8.77 9.26 -17.55
CA PRO A 441 9.73 9.10 -18.63
C PRO A 441 11.15 8.78 -18.15
N GLY A 442 11.85 7.88 -18.85
CA GLY A 442 13.25 7.56 -18.58
C GLY A 442 13.90 6.73 -19.69
N LEU A 443 15.18 6.40 -19.54
CA LEU A 443 15.81 5.32 -20.32
C LEU A 443 14.91 4.07 -20.26
N HIS A 444 14.48 3.73 -19.05
CA HIS A 444 13.34 2.86 -18.81
C HIS A 444 12.18 3.68 -18.27
N ARG A 445 10.99 3.51 -18.86
CA ARG A 445 9.80 4.24 -18.43
C ARG A 445 9.18 3.57 -17.21
N GLY A 446 8.52 4.35 -16.36
CA GLY A 446 7.60 3.81 -15.37
C GLY A 446 6.42 3.12 -16.06
N GLY A 447 5.79 2.20 -15.33
CA GLY A 447 4.51 1.64 -15.75
C GLY A 447 3.44 2.73 -15.81
N THR A 448 2.48 2.60 -16.72
CA THR A 448 1.32 3.50 -16.76
C THR A 448 0.38 3.21 -15.60
N GLY A 449 -0.17 4.27 -15.01
CA GLY A 449 -1.38 4.19 -14.21
C GLY A 449 -2.59 3.90 -15.10
N ALA A 450 -3.78 4.09 -14.54
CA ALA A 450 -5.03 3.91 -15.26
C ALA A 450 -6.01 5.04 -14.96
N GLU A 451 -7.15 5.01 -15.65
CA GLU A 451 -8.25 5.93 -15.48
C GLU A 451 -9.58 5.17 -15.53
N PHE A 452 -10.56 5.67 -14.79
CA PHE A 452 -11.95 5.27 -14.93
C PHE A 452 -12.88 6.47 -14.82
N ALA A 453 -14.09 6.30 -15.35
CA ALA A 453 -15.23 7.14 -15.04
C ALA A 453 -16.42 6.25 -14.68
N ILE A 454 -17.11 6.59 -13.59
CA ILE A 454 -18.33 5.91 -13.13
C ILE A 454 -19.47 6.91 -13.00
N THR A 455 -20.70 6.45 -13.23
CA THR A 455 -21.94 7.22 -13.06
C THR A 455 -22.98 6.38 -12.31
N PRO A 456 -23.95 6.96 -11.59
CA PRO A 456 -25.02 6.18 -10.98
C PRO A 456 -25.81 5.37 -12.00
N HIS A 457 -26.22 4.16 -11.62
CA HIS A 457 -27.03 3.28 -12.45
C HIS A 457 -27.88 2.39 -11.55
N ASP A 458 -29.19 2.33 -11.80
CA ASP A 458 -30.16 1.59 -10.97
C ASP A 458 -30.08 1.93 -9.47
N ALA A 459 -29.75 3.18 -9.16
CA ALA A 459 -29.70 3.68 -7.80
C ALA A 459 -31.12 3.97 -7.27
N PRO A 460 -31.61 3.25 -6.25
CA PRO A 460 -33.00 3.38 -5.79
C PRO A 460 -33.33 4.76 -5.23
N ASP A 461 -32.32 5.45 -4.68
CA ASP A 461 -32.43 6.80 -4.13
C ASP A 461 -31.89 7.87 -5.11
N GLY A 462 -31.74 7.54 -6.41
CA GLY A 462 -31.25 8.46 -7.45
C GLY A 462 -29.74 8.72 -7.45
N GLY A 463 -28.99 8.07 -6.57
CA GLY A 463 -27.53 8.20 -6.47
C GLY A 463 -26.91 7.34 -5.38
N ILE A 464 -25.61 7.55 -5.15
CA ILE A 464 -24.82 6.95 -4.06
C ILE A 464 -23.81 7.99 -3.56
N ASN A 465 -23.29 7.86 -2.35
CA ASN A 465 -22.26 8.77 -1.83
C ASN A 465 -20.88 8.12 -1.90
N TYR A 466 -19.84 8.94 -1.85
CA TYR A 466 -18.47 8.48 -1.74
C TYR A 466 -17.62 9.39 -0.85
N VAL A 467 -16.71 8.77 -0.12
CA VAL A 467 -15.63 9.43 0.60
C VAL A 467 -14.41 9.39 -0.30
N ILE A 468 -13.71 10.53 -0.45
CA ILE A 468 -12.46 10.62 -1.19
C ILE A 468 -11.35 11.16 -0.27
N SER A 469 -10.21 10.47 -0.29
CA SER A 469 -8.99 10.92 0.36
C SER A 469 -7.79 10.74 -0.59
N GLY A 470 -7.91 11.37 -1.75
CA GLY A 470 -6.90 11.38 -2.81
C GLY A 470 -5.73 12.30 -2.47
N LYS A 471 -4.54 11.93 -2.95
CA LYS A 471 -3.31 12.73 -2.87
C LYS A 471 -2.59 12.70 -4.21
N GLY A 472 -1.48 13.44 -4.27
CA GLY A 472 -0.59 13.45 -5.42
C GLY A 472 -1.20 14.22 -6.58
N THR A 473 -2.02 15.23 -6.28
CA THR A 473 -2.70 16.05 -7.31
C THR A 473 -1.85 17.24 -7.74
N GLU A 474 -1.24 17.90 -6.76
CA GLU A 474 -0.38 19.07 -7.00
C GLU A 474 1.08 18.63 -7.21
N TYR A 475 1.52 17.59 -6.49
CA TYR A 475 2.89 17.07 -6.56
C TYR A 475 2.88 15.59 -6.93
N PRO A 476 3.69 15.17 -7.91
CA PRO A 476 3.84 13.75 -8.18
C PRO A 476 4.59 13.08 -7.03
N MET A 477 4.09 11.92 -6.59
CA MET A 477 4.69 11.14 -5.50
C MET A 477 5.52 9.95 -6.00
N SER A 478 5.44 9.63 -7.30
CA SER A 478 6.18 8.52 -7.91
C SER A 478 7.51 9.00 -8.47
N ASP A 479 8.45 9.32 -7.59
CA ASP A 479 9.77 9.85 -7.97
C ASP A 479 10.51 8.94 -8.94
N GLY A 480 11.12 9.57 -9.96
CA GLY A 480 12.07 8.91 -10.84
C GLY A 480 13.46 8.74 -10.20
N LEU A 481 14.30 7.94 -10.84
CA LEU A 481 15.65 7.62 -10.38
C LEU A 481 16.69 7.80 -11.50
N GLY A 482 17.92 8.19 -11.15
CA GLY A 482 19.05 8.22 -12.09
C GLY A 482 18.86 9.14 -13.30
N GLY A 483 18.04 10.19 -13.20
CA GLY A 483 17.69 11.09 -14.32
C GLY A 483 16.34 10.80 -14.97
N GLY A 484 15.62 9.78 -14.51
CA GLY A 484 14.23 9.54 -14.86
C GLY A 484 13.29 10.56 -14.21
N TYR A 485 12.19 10.84 -14.89
CA TYR A 485 11.14 11.75 -14.45
C TYR A 485 10.14 11.04 -13.54
N PRO A 486 9.42 11.77 -12.68
CA PRO A 486 8.35 11.18 -11.90
C PRO A 486 7.18 10.73 -12.78
N GLY A 487 6.39 9.78 -12.28
CA GLY A 487 5.09 9.45 -12.86
C GLY A 487 4.12 10.64 -12.78
N ALA A 488 3.10 10.64 -13.65
CA ALA A 488 2.09 11.69 -13.66
C ALA A 488 1.36 11.79 -12.31
N PRO A 489 0.89 12.99 -11.91
CA PRO A 489 0.04 13.15 -10.75
C PRO A 489 -1.34 12.49 -10.94
N SER A 490 -2.03 12.25 -9.83
CA SER A 490 -3.42 11.80 -9.83
C SER A 490 -4.38 12.96 -10.12
N ASN A 491 -5.53 12.66 -10.72
CA ASN A 491 -6.55 13.63 -11.08
C ASN A 491 -7.93 13.09 -10.69
N TYR A 492 -8.69 13.91 -9.95
CA TYR A 492 -10.00 13.57 -9.43
C TYR A 492 -11.00 14.63 -9.86
N LEU A 493 -11.99 14.23 -10.66
CA LEU A 493 -12.97 15.16 -11.22
C LEU A 493 -14.39 14.67 -10.91
N TRP A 494 -15.21 15.57 -10.38
CA TRP A 494 -16.65 15.45 -10.41
C TRP A 494 -17.15 16.15 -11.67
N VAL A 495 -17.83 15.39 -12.53
CA VAL A 495 -18.45 15.90 -13.76
C VAL A 495 -19.93 16.09 -13.49
N LYS A 496 -20.36 17.35 -13.49
CA LYS A 496 -21.76 17.77 -13.26
C LYS A 496 -22.55 17.70 -14.57
N THR A 497 -22.84 16.47 -15.00
CA THR A 497 -23.54 16.19 -16.25
C THR A 497 -24.98 16.69 -16.19
N ASN A 498 -25.66 16.58 -15.04
CA ASN A 498 -27.06 16.96 -14.92
C ASN A 498 -27.29 18.44 -15.29
N GLU A 499 -26.45 19.35 -14.78
CA GLU A 499 -26.48 20.79 -15.12
C GLU A 499 -26.31 21.05 -16.63
N ALA A 500 -25.51 20.20 -17.30
CA ALA A 500 -25.27 20.30 -18.74
C ALA A 500 -26.51 19.90 -19.56
N LEU A 501 -27.23 18.87 -19.12
CA LEU A 501 -28.45 18.41 -19.79
C LEU A 501 -29.58 19.41 -19.63
N GLU A 502 -29.72 20.02 -18.45
CA GLU A 502 -30.65 21.14 -18.21
C GLU A 502 -30.34 22.32 -19.16
N SER A 503 -29.07 22.49 -19.52
CA SER A 503 -28.61 23.52 -20.47
C SER A 503 -28.70 23.07 -21.95
N GLY A 504 -29.29 21.91 -22.24
CA GLY A 504 -29.54 21.42 -23.61
C GLY A 504 -28.35 20.72 -24.29
N VAL A 505 -27.28 20.38 -23.55
CA VAL A 505 -26.15 19.63 -24.10
C VAL A 505 -26.53 18.16 -24.28
N PRO A 506 -26.30 17.54 -25.45
CA PRO A 506 -26.66 16.14 -25.67
C PRO A 506 -25.75 15.18 -24.90
N LEU A 507 -26.33 14.07 -24.42
CA LEU A 507 -25.58 12.95 -23.86
C LEU A 507 -24.76 12.22 -24.95
N VAL A 508 -23.58 11.75 -24.56
CA VAL A 508 -22.83 10.75 -25.31
C VAL A 508 -23.04 9.41 -24.64
N ALA A 509 -23.65 8.45 -25.34
CA ALA A 509 -24.03 7.16 -24.74
C ALA A 509 -22.84 6.31 -24.29
N TYR A 510 -21.72 6.37 -25.02
CA TYR A 510 -20.51 5.59 -24.76
C TYR A 510 -19.28 6.51 -24.87
N PRO A 511 -19.04 7.38 -23.87
CA PRO A 511 -17.90 8.26 -23.91
C PRO A 511 -16.62 7.44 -23.78
N ASN A 512 -15.67 7.68 -24.68
CA ASN A 512 -14.34 7.07 -24.69
C ASN A 512 -13.27 8.04 -24.20
N SER A 513 -13.62 9.16 -23.58
CA SER A 513 -12.67 10.02 -22.87
C SER A 513 -13.41 10.96 -21.93
N ILE A 514 -12.68 11.57 -20.99
CA ILE A 514 -13.23 12.56 -20.07
C ILE A 514 -13.73 13.82 -20.81
N GLU A 515 -13.18 14.14 -21.98
CA GLU A 515 -13.65 15.24 -22.83
C GLU A 515 -15.02 14.96 -23.45
N GLN A 516 -15.36 13.68 -23.68
CA GLN A 516 -16.66 13.29 -24.25
C GLN A 516 -17.78 13.23 -23.21
N ILE A 517 -17.48 13.30 -21.92
CA ILE A 517 -18.49 13.40 -20.86
C ILE A 517 -18.93 14.87 -20.76
N PRO A 518 -20.21 15.19 -21.05
CA PRO A 518 -20.69 16.57 -21.01
C PRO A 518 -20.81 17.06 -19.57
N GLY A 519 -20.60 18.37 -19.38
CA GLY A 519 -20.77 19.03 -18.09
C GLY A 519 -19.50 19.62 -17.49
N LYS A 520 -19.71 20.39 -16.42
CA LYS A 520 -18.66 21.11 -15.72
C LYS A 520 -17.80 20.13 -14.93
N LYS A 521 -16.48 20.24 -15.08
CA LYS A 521 -15.48 19.41 -14.40
C LYS A 521 -14.97 20.16 -13.18
N GLU A 522 -15.23 19.64 -11.98
CA GLU A 522 -14.77 20.22 -10.72
C GLU A 522 -13.74 19.30 -10.06
N LYS A 523 -12.61 19.85 -9.62
CA LYS A 523 -11.57 19.08 -8.94
C LYS A 523 -12.00 18.77 -7.50
N ILE A 524 -11.95 17.50 -7.11
CA ILE A 524 -12.37 17.03 -5.78
C ILE A 524 -11.43 15.93 -5.26
N SER A 525 -10.42 16.28 -4.48
CA SER A 525 -9.44 15.30 -3.96
C SER A 525 -9.68 14.88 -2.51
N TRP A 526 -10.55 15.56 -1.77
CA TRP A 526 -10.70 15.35 -0.34
C TRP A 526 -12.10 15.71 0.17
N GLY A 527 -12.76 14.78 0.86
CA GLY A 527 -14.05 15.02 1.52
C GLY A 527 -15.09 13.93 1.25
N VAL A 528 -16.37 14.26 1.47
CA VAL A 528 -17.52 13.39 1.20
C VAL A 528 -18.41 14.04 0.18
N PHE A 529 -18.78 13.31 -0.86
CA PHE A 529 -19.52 13.83 -2.01
C PHE A 529 -20.67 12.90 -2.39
N PRO A 530 -21.80 13.45 -2.84
CA PRO A 530 -22.83 12.68 -3.52
C PRO A 530 -22.42 12.40 -4.97
N LEU A 531 -22.89 11.28 -5.52
CA LEU A 531 -22.88 10.96 -6.94
C LEU A 531 -24.33 10.71 -7.36
N VAL A 532 -24.94 11.65 -8.09
CA VAL A 532 -26.40 11.71 -8.32
C VAL A 532 -26.76 11.85 -9.79
N GLY A 533 -27.91 11.29 -10.16
CA GLY A 533 -28.42 11.36 -11.53
C GLY A 533 -27.41 10.82 -12.54
N LEU A 534 -27.03 11.67 -13.50
CA LEU A 534 -26.05 11.34 -14.55
C LEU A 534 -24.67 11.97 -14.33
N ASP A 535 -24.43 12.55 -13.15
CA ASP A 535 -23.09 13.01 -12.79
C ASP A 535 -22.10 11.85 -12.82
N SER A 536 -20.83 12.18 -13.03
CA SER A 536 -19.78 11.18 -13.09
C SER A 536 -18.62 11.50 -12.15
N LEU A 537 -18.05 10.47 -11.54
CA LEU A 537 -16.77 10.54 -10.87
C LEU A 537 -15.70 10.01 -11.84
N TYR A 538 -14.73 10.84 -12.16
CA TYR A 538 -13.55 10.47 -12.93
C TYR A 538 -12.32 10.45 -12.03
N VAL A 539 -11.53 9.40 -12.20
CA VAL A 539 -10.24 9.24 -11.53
C VAL A 539 -9.21 8.80 -12.54
N GLY A 540 -8.15 9.59 -12.71
CA GLY A 540 -6.91 9.14 -13.34
C GLY A 540 -5.83 9.07 -12.29
N TRP A 541 -5.14 7.95 -12.14
CA TRP A 541 -4.11 7.79 -11.10
C TRP A 541 -2.72 7.69 -11.68
N ASN A 542 -1.77 7.96 -10.79
CA ASN A 542 -0.36 8.10 -11.11
C ASN A 542 0.24 6.84 -11.74
N GLY A 543 1.18 7.07 -12.67
CA GLY A 543 2.12 6.04 -13.12
C GLY A 543 3.30 5.87 -12.16
N GLY A 544 4.16 4.90 -12.45
CA GLY A 544 5.41 4.70 -11.71
C GLY A 544 6.49 5.69 -12.13
N GLY A 545 7.52 5.89 -11.31
CA GLY A 545 8.67 6.73 -11.66
C GLY A 545 9.52 6.14 -12.79
N GLY A 546 10.18 6.99 -13.57
CA GLY A 546 11.11 6.60 -14.63
C GLY A 546 12.53 6.35 -14.12
N TYR A 547 13.37 5.69 -14.93
CA TYR A 547 14.79 5.44 -14.62
C TYR A 547 15.68 5.90 -15.76
N GLY A 548 16.73 6.68 -15.47
CA GLY A 548 17.70 7.15 -16.48
C GLY A 548 17.20 8.30 -17.36
N ASP A 549 18.10 8.98 -18.08
CA ASP A 549 17.74 10.07 -19.00
C ASP A 549 16.84 9.57 -20.16
N PRO A 550 15.62 10.14 -20.35
CA PRO A 550 14.74 9.79 -21.47
C PRO A 550 15.38 9.91 -22.85
N LEU A 551 16.33 10.84 -23.07
CA LEU A 551 17.01 10.97 -24.35
C LEU A 551 17.93 9.79 -24.68
N SER A 552 18.19 8.91 -23.70
CA SER A 552 18.97 7.69 -23.86
C SER A 552 18.10 6.47 -24.16
N ARG A 553 16.76 6.58 -24.11
CA ARG A 553 15.86 5.47 -24.43
C ARG A 553 16.04 4.99 -25.87
N ASP A 554 15.93 3.69 -26.08
CA ASP A 554 15.91 3.11 -27.43
C ASP A 554 14.71 3.66 -28.24
N CYS A 555 14.97 4.14 -29.46
CA CYS A 555 13.96 4.79 -30.29
C CYS A 555 12.85 3.83 -30.72
N ASP A 556 13.19 2.57 -30.99
CA ASP A 556 12.22 1.56 -31.40
C ASP A 556 11.28 1.21 -30.24
N SER A 557 11.79 1.21 -29.01
CA SER A 557 10.98 1.09 -27.80
C SER A 557 9.98 2.24 -27.66
N VAL A 558 10.39 3.49 -27.93
CA VAL A 558 9.48 4.64 -27.95
C VAL A 558 8.42 4.49 -29.05
N ALA A 559 8.79 4.07 -30.25
CA ALA A 559 7.84 3.85 -31.33
C ALA A 559 6.82 2.74 -31.01
N ARG A 560 7.25 1.67 -30.32
CA ARG A 560 6.34 0.64 -29.78
C ARG A 560 5.38 1.21 -28.74
N ASP A 561 5.88 2.02 -27.81
CA ASP A 561 5.03 2.66 -26.79
C ASP A 561 3.98 3.59 -27.44
N VAL A 562 4.37 4.33 -28.49
CA VAL A 562 3.45 5.17 -29.28
C VAL A 562 2.39 4.33 -29.98
N LYS A 563 2.81 3.27 -30.68
CA LYS A 563 1.90 2.35 -31.38
C LYS A 563 0.90 1.70 -30.43
N ASN A 564 1.33 1.38 -29.21
CA ASN A 564 0.49 0.75 -28.18
C ASN A 564 -0.36 1.76 -27.39
N GLY A 565 -0.29 3.06 -27.71
CA GLY A 565 -1.04 4.12 -27.04
C GLY A 565 -0.61 4.36 -25.59
N VAL A 566 0.58 3.91 -25.20
CA VAL A 566 1.18 4.12 -23.87
C VAL A 566 1.77 5.53 -23.79
N VAL A 567 2.45 5.94 -24.85
CA VAL A 567 3.08 7.26 -25.00
C VAL A 567 2.42 7.98 -26.18
N SER A 568 2.17 9.28 -26.08
CA SER A 568 1.70 10.09 -27.21
C SER A 568 2.87 10.55 -28.09
N ASN A 569 2.57 10.91 -29.35
CA ASN A 569 3.57 11.53 -30.24
C ASN A 569 4.18 12.79 -29.61
N VAL A 570 3.38 13.57 -28.88
CA VAL A 570 3.84 14.79 -28.21
C VAL A 570 4.91 14.46 -27.16
N ILE A 571 4.70 13.44 -26.33
CA ILE A 571 5.69 13.03 -25.33
C ILE A 571 6.90 12.35 -25.98
N ALA A 572 6.70 11.54 -27.03
CA ALA A 572 7.78 10.95 -27.82
C ALA A 572 8.76 12.04 -28.32
N GLU A 573 8.23 13.11 -28.91
CA GLU A 573 9.05 14.21 -29.43
C GLU A 573 9.63 15.09 -28.32
N LYS A 574 8.80 15.59 -27.40
CA LYS A 574 9.23 16.59 -26.41
C LYS A 574 10.13 16.03 -25.32
N VAL A 575 9.93 14.78 -24.93
CA VAL A 575 10.61 14.19 -23.77
C VAL A 575 11.69 13.19 -24.19
N TYR A 576 11.36 12.27 -25.10
CA TYR A 576 12.32 11.26 -25.58
C TYR A 576 13.15 11.72 -26.79
N GLY A 577 12.76 12.83 -27.43
CA GLY A 577 13.41 13.34 -28.62
C GLY A 577 13.23 12.45 -29.85
N VAL A 578 12.19 11.62 -29.88
CA VAL A 578 11.93 10.64 -30.95
C VAL A 578 10.76 11.11 -31.79
N VAL A 579 10.99 11.25 -33.09
CA VAL A 579 9.94 11.56 -34.07
C VAL A 579 9.41 10.24 -34.63
N VAL A 580 8.11 10.03 -34.50
CA VAL A 580 7.42 8.81 -34.91
C VAL A 580 6.35 9.15 -35.94
N ASP A 581 6.39 8.48 -37.08
CA ASP A 581 5.32 8.52 -38.09
C ASP A 581 4.78 7.12 -38.32
N ASN A 582 3.47 6.95 -38.27
CA ASN A 582 2.78 5.66 -38.45
C ASN A 582 3.39 4.50 -37.62
N GLY A 583 3.81 4.80 -36.38
CA GLY A 583 4.42 3.82 -35.47
C GLY A 583 5.86 3.40 -35.83
N LYS A 584 6.54 4.15 -36.70
CA LYS A 584 7.94 3.94 -37.11
C LYS A 584 8.79 5.17 -36.78
N VAL A 585 10.04 4.94 -36.40
CA VAL A 585 10.99 6.00 -36.08
C VAL A 585 11.46 6.71 -37.35
N ILE A 586 11.42 8.05 -37.36
CA ILE A 586 12.11 8.85 -38.36
C ILE A 586 13.52 9.17 -37.85
N HIS A 587 14.49 8.30 -38.15
CA HIS A 587 15.83 8.35 -37.54
C HIS A 587 16.58 9.67 -37.76
N LYS A 588 16.49 10.25 -38.96
CA LYS A 588 17.18 11.51 -39.27
C LYS A 588 16.68 12.66 -38.39
N GLU A 589 15.36 12.77 -38.25
CA GLU A 589 14.70 13.81 -37.45
C GLU A 589 14.91 13.55 -35.96
N THR A 590 14.80 12.30 -35.50
CA THR A 590 15.10 11.88 -34.13
C THR A 590 16.53 12.25 -33.72
N ASN A 591 17.52 11.96 -34.57
CA ASN A 591 18.92 12.31 -34.29
C ASN A 591 19.14 13.82 -34.21
N PHE A 592 18.50 14.58 -35.09
CA PHE A 592 18.53 16.03 -35.05
C PHE A 592 17.87 16.57 -33.77
N LEU A 593 16.68 16.06 -33.43
CA LEU A 593 15.89 16.49 -32.27
C LEU A 593 16.62 16.19 -30.96
N ARG A 594 17.19 14.99 -30.78
CA ARG A 594 18.00 14.67 -29.59
C ARG A 594 19.22 15.58 -29.45
N LYS A 595 19.91 15.91 -30.54
CA LYS A 595 21.03 16.86 -30.50
C LYS A 595 20.56 18.27 -30.12
N LYS A 596 19.44 18.71 -30.69
CA LYS A 596 18.81 20.00 -30.35
C LYS A 596 18.44 20.06 -28.86
N LEU A 597 17.70 19.08 -28.34
CA LEU A 597 17.29 19.01 -26.93
C LEU A 597 18.48 18.97 -25.97
N LYS A 598 19.55 18.23 -26.32
CA LYS A 598 20.80 18.23 -25.52
C LYS A 598 21.44 19.61 -25.47
N ARG A 599 21.52 20.31 -26.61
CA ARG A 599 22.07 21.68 -26.66
C ARG A 599 21.21 22.66 -25.85
N GLU A 600 19.89 22.60 -25.99
CA GLU A 600 18.96 23.43 -25.21
C GLU A 600 19.13 23.20 -23.70
N ARG A 601 19.27 21.94 -23.26
CA ARG A 601 19.56 21.62 -21.85
C ARG A 601 20.88 22.25 -21.37
N LEU A 602 21.92 22.27 -22.20
CA LEU A 602 23.20 22.92 -21.86
C LEU A 602 23.09 24.44 -21.79
N GLU A 603 22.33 25.07 -22.71
CA GLU A 603 22.11 26.52 -22.73
C GLU A 603 21.24 26.99 -21.55
N MET A 604 20.24 26.18 -21.15
CA MET A 604 19.38 26.48 -20.00
C MET A 604 20.05 26.19 -18.64
N GLY A 605 20.99 25.24 -18.62
CA GLY A 605 21.69 24.83 -17.41
C GLY A 605 22.57 25.94 -16.87
N LYS A 606 22.14 26.59 -15.78
CA LYS A 606 22.99 27.52 -15.03
C LYS A 606 23.79 26.73 -14.01
N ILE A 607 25.12 26.81 -14.09
CA ILE A 607 25.98 26.42 -12.97
C ILE A 607 25.81 27.55 -11.95
N ASN A 608 25.05 27.31 -10.90
CA ASN A 608 25.15 28.14 -9.72
C ASN A 608 26.42 27.70 -8.99
N ASP A 609 27.31 28.62 -8.66
CA ASP A 609 28.36 28.36 -7.68
C ASP A 609 27.67 28.07 -6.34
N ILE A 610 27.60 26.78 -5.97
CA ILE A 610 27.00 26.30 -4.71
C ILE A 610 28.07 26.30 -3.62
#